data_AF-A0A533Y3A2-F1
#
_entry.id   AF-A0A533Y3A2-F1
#
_cell.length_a   1.000
_cell.length_b   1.000
_cell.length_c   1.000
_cell.angle_alpha   90.00
_cell.angle_beta   90.00
_cell.angle_gamma   90.00
#
_symmetry.space_group_name_H-M   'P 1'
#
loop_
_entity.id
_entity.type
_entity.pdbx_description
1 polymer ?
#
loop_
_entity_poly.entity_id
_entity_poly.type
_entity_poly.pdbx_seq_one_letter_code
_entity_poly.pdbx_strand_id
1 'polypeptide(L)'
;MGEGPDRLEGADRTVDSAGHHPQRGLEELFGGSGLHKEKYGTLTRPPGSVKNRVFCYNPLWLGYTMKKVTVTHWPANAGQVTINKIRARLEQEGLKPYRFDMMPGDAYGDHAHPDAEIRWVVSGRMRVRVNDEEIILEPGDRLDLAANVVHSADVFGDEVVVTLCASR
;
A
#
# COMPACT_ATOMS: atom_id res chain seq x y z
N MET A 1 50.00 -41.00 18.82
CA MET A 1 49.36 -40.42 17.62
C MET A 1 48.02 -41.12 17.46
N GLY A 2 46.84 -40.53 17.59
CA GLY A 2 46.39 -39.18 17.93
C GLY A 2 44.90 -39.32 18.33
N GLU A 3 44.42 -38.37 19.13
CA GLU A 3 43.17 -38.39 19.89
C GLU A 3 41.91 -38.06 19.06
N GLY A 4 40.73 -38.27 19.66
CA GLY A 4 39.42 -38.42 18.99
C GLY A 4 38.71 -37.14 18.52
N PRO A 5 37.45 -37.26 18.05
CA PRO A 5 36.67 -36.13 17.54
C PRO A 5 35.87 -35.43 18.63
N ASP A 6 36.16 -34.15 18.83
CA ASP A 6 35.38 -33.25 19.70
C ASP A 6 34.06 -32.84 19.05
N ARG A 7 33.01 -33.02 19.86
CA ARG A 7 31.65 -32.53 19.73
C ARG A 7 31.61 -31.11 20.27
N LEU A 8 31.13 -30.13 19.49
CA LEU A 8 30.73 -28.84 20.04
C LEU A 8 29.27 -28.54 19.72
N GLU A 9 28.55 -28.34 20.81
CA GLU A 9 27.15 -28.02 20.99
C GLU A 9 27.03 -26.51 21.26
N GLY A 10 25.91 -25.91 20.86
CA GLY A 10 25.37 -24.71 21.51
C GLY A 10 25.75 -23.34 20.96
N ALA A 11 24.79 -22.68 20.31
CA ALA A 11 24.59 -21.24 20.44
C ALA A 11 23.13 -20.89 20.13
N ASP A 12 22.31 -21.00 21.18
CA ASP A 12 21.05 -20.27 21.32
C ASP A 12 21.35 -18.77 21.30
N ARG A 13 20.70 -18.02 20.40
CA ARG A 13 20.64 -16.55 20.44
C ARG A 13 19.26 -16.09 20.02
N THR A 14 18.43 -15.88 21.04
CA THR A 14 17.28 -14.98 21.07
C THR A 14 17.63 -13.62 20.41
N VAL A 15 16.84 -13.20 19.43
CA VAL A 15 16.87 -11.84 18.89
C VAL A 15 15.93 -10.95 19.69
N ASP A 16 16.51 -10.09 20.52
CA ASP A 16 15.80 -9.06 21.26
C ASP A 16 15.21 -8.02 20.30
N SER A 17 13.90 -7.81 20.43
CA SER A 17 13.13 -6.77 19.76
C SER A 17 13.26 -5.46 20.55
N ALA A 18 14.03 -4.49 20.06
CA ALA A 18 13.98 -3.09 20.53
C ALA A 18 14.67 -2.11 19.56
N GLY A 19 13.99 -1.78 18.46
CA GLY A 19 14.33 -0.62 17.63
C GLY A 19 13.47 0.58 18.01
N HIS A 20 13.89 1.34 19.02
CA HIS A 20 13.24 2.55 19.51
C HIS A 20 13.45 3.71 18.51
N HIS A 21 12.38 4.25 17.93
CA HIS A 21 12.40 5.40 17.03
C HIS A 21 12.21 6.71 17.84
N PRO A 22 13.05 7.74 17.69
CA PRO A 22 12.88 8.99 18.43
C PRO A 22 11.82 9.88 17.76
N GLN A 23 10.77 10.22 18.50
CA GLN A 23 9.83 11.29 18.15
C GLN A 23 10.30 12.62 18.77
N ARG A 24 10.63 13.59 17.91
CA ARG A 24 10.59 15.04 18.20
C ARG A 24 9.47 15.57 17.28
N GLY A 25 8.41 16.24 17.69
CA GLY A 25 8.25 17.21 18.77
C GLY A 25 8.00 18.57 18.12
N LEU A 26 6.76 18.85 17.72
CA LEU A 26 6.32 20.19 17.27
C LEU A 26 4.79 20.23 17.08
N GLU A 27 4.04 20.71 18.08
CA GLU A 27 2.75 21.40 17.86
C GLU A 27 2.55 22.47 18.94
N GLU A 28 2.57 23.73 18.51
CA GLU A 28 2.10 24.90 19.25
C GLU A 28 0.75 25.36 18.66
N LEU A 29 -0.26 25.37 19.53
CA LEU A 29 -1.13 26.51 19.87
C LEU A 29 -1.59 27.47 18.75
N PHE A 30 -2.85 27.35 18.32
CA PHE A 30 -3.84 28.43 18.08
C PHE A 30 -5.23 27.74 17.95
N GLY A 31 -6.38 28.13 18.53
CA GLY A 31 -6.83 29.36 19.17
C GLY A 31 -8.11 29.90 18.51
N GLY A 32 -9.29 29.68 19.12
CA GLY A 32 -10.55 30.43 18.92
C GLY A 32 -11.39 30.09 17.66
N SER A 33 -12.68 29.72 17.72
CA SER A 33 -13.90 30.34 18.29
C SER A 33 -14.77 31.06 17.23
N GLY A 34 -15.99 30.56 17.01
CA GLY A 34 -17.19 31.40 16.97
C GLY A 34 -17.90 31.69 15.64
N LEU A 35 -19.22 31.40 15.65
CA LEU A 35 -20.34 32.09 14.95
C LEU A 35 -20.47 31.79 13.43
N HIS A 36 -21.64 31.49 12.85
CA HIS A 36 -22.88 32.25 12.92
C HIS A 36 -24.09 31.40 12.45
N LYS A 37 -25.26 31.62 13.07
CA LYS A 37 -26.58 31.08 12.69
C LYS A 37 -27.26 32.04 11.71
N GLU A 38 -27.91 31.54 10.65
CA GLU A 38 -28.93 32.26 9.88
C GLU A 38 -30.03 31.26 9.47
N LYS A 39 -31.18 31.26 10.14
CA LYS A 39 -32.43 32.01 9.87
C LYS A 39 -33.33 31.36 8.81
N TYR A 40 -34.35 30.67 9.33
CA TYR A 40 -35.56 30.24 8.64
C TYR A 40 -36.34 31.45 8.10
N GLY A 41 -36.69 31.41 6.82
CA GLY A 41 -37.63 32.34 6.17
C GLY A 41 -38.87 31.58 5.68
N THR A 42 -40.04 32.04 6.13
CA THR A 42 -41.35 31.41 5.96
C THR A 42 -41.98 31.70 4.58
N LEU A 43 -42.78 30.74 4.12
CA LEU A 43 -43.51 30.65 2.86
C LEU A 43 -44.40 31.86 2.48
N THR A 44 -44.51 32.11 1.17
CA THR A 44 -45.81 32.30 0.50
C THR A 44 -45.81 31.61 -0.89
N ARG A 45 -46.88 30.86 -1.20
CA ARG A 45 -47.17 30.16 -2.47
C ARG A 45 -48.21 30.94 -3.27
N PRO A 46 -48.20 30.88 -4.62
CA PRO A 46 -49.42 30.96 -5.42
C PRO A 46 -49.85 29.57 -5.96
N PRO A 47 -51.13 29.40 -6.35
CA PRO A 47 -51.71 28.10 -6.67
C PRO A 47 -51.67 27.77 -8.17
N GLY A 48 -51.70 26.47 -8.47
CA GLY A 48 -52.23 25.92 -9.72
C GLY A 48 -51.18 25.46 -10.74
N SER A 49 -50.94 24.15 -10.81
CA SER A 49 -51.35 23.32 -11.95
C SER A 49 -50.65 21.96 -11.87
N VAL A 50 -51.45 20.90 -11.92
CA VAL A 50 -51.04 19.51 -11.83
C VAL A 50 -50.53 19.06 -13.20
N LYS A 51 -49.37 18.38 -13.26
CA LYS A 51 -49.15 17.10 -13.97
C LYS A 51 -47.66 16.74 -14.10
N ASN A 52 -47.37 15.50 -13.70
CA ASN A 52 -46.21 14.67 -14.01
C ASN A 52 -44.81 15.30 -13.98
N ARG A 53 -44.15 15.21 -12.82
CA ARG A 53 -42.69 15.10 -12.78
C ARG A 53 -42.36 13.70 -12.31
N VAL A 54 -41.94 12.85 -13.25
CA VAL A 54 -41.26 11.60 -12.93
C VAL A 54 -40.02 11.99 -12.14
N PHE A 55 -40.00 11.70 -10.84
CA PHE A 55 -38.77 11.70 -10.07
C PHE A 55 -37.97 10.47 -10.51
N CYS A 56 -37.14 10.65 -11.54
CA CYS A 56 -36.02 9.74 -11.75
C CYS A 56 -34.98 10.07 -10.67
N TYR A 57 -35.23 9.66 -9.43
CA TYR A 57 -34.11 9.29 -8.56
C TYR A 57 -33.46 8.11 -9.28
N ASN A 58 -32.24 8.32 -9.77
CA ASN A 58 -31.42 7.24 -10.28
C ASN A 58 -30.43 6.88 -9.16
N PRO A 59 -30.79 6.03 -8.18
CA PRO A 59 -29.83 5.56 -7.21
C PRO A 59 -29.07 4.39 -7.86
N LEU A 60 -28.24 4.68 -8.86
CA LEU A 60 -27.19 3.75 -9.27
C LEU A 60 -25.97 3.99 -8.37
N TRP A 61 -26.17 3.90 -7.04
CA TRP A 61 -25.09 3.54 -6.14
C TRP A 61 -24.96 2.01 -6.19
N LEU A 62 -24.52 1.52 -7.34
CA LEU A 62 -23.99 0.17 -7.44
C LEU A 62 -22.74 0.18 -6.56
N GLY A 63 -22.77 -0.56 -5.45
CA GLY A 63 -21.68 -0.62 -4.48
C GLY A 63 -20.37 -0.99 -5.17
N TYR A 64 -19.54 0.01 -5.47
CA TYR A 64 -18.20 -0.19 -5.96
C TYR A 64 -17.35 -0.59 -4.76
N THR A 65 -17.23 -1.89 -4.52
CA THR A 65 -16.22 -2.41 -3.61
C THR A 65 -14.87 -2.07 -4.22
N MET A 66 -14.21 -1.04 -3.69
CA MET A 66 -12.83 -0.71 -4.08
C MET A 66 -11.98 -1.97 -3.90
N LYS A 67 -11.29 -2.39 -4.97
CA LYS A 67 -10.38 -3.54 -4.90
C LYS A 67 -9.29 -3.23 -3.88
N LYS A 68 -9.14 -4.11 -2.88
CA LYS A 68 -8.12 -4.02 -1.82
C LYS A 68 -6.70 -4.29 -2.33
N VAL A 69 -6.59 -4.90 -3.51
CA VAL A 69 -5.33 -5.24 -4.18
C VAL A 69 -5.51 -4.93 -5.65
N THR A 70 -4.56 -4.21 -6.25
CA THR A 70 -4.51 -3.96 -7.69
C THR A 70 -3.10 -4.26 -8.21
N VAL A 71 -3.02 -4.99 -9.32
CA VAL A 71 -1.77 -5.18 -10.06
C VAL A 71 -1.85 -4.41 -11.36
N THR A 72 -0.83 -3.60 -11.63
CA THR A 72 -0.67 -2.85 -12.89
C THR A 72 0.65 -3.27 -13.56
N HIS A 73 0.55 -3.75 -14.79
CA HIS A 73 1.72 -4.18 -15.56
C HIS A 73 2.42 -3.00 -16.22
N TRP A 74 3.72 -3.15 -16.45
CA TRP A 74 4.50 -2.17 -17.19
C TRP A 74 3.95 -1.99 -18.62
N PRO A 75 3.74 -0.76 -19.12
CA PRO A 75 3.21 -0.56 -20.46
C PRO A 75 4.16 -1.09 -21.54
N ALA A 76 3.64 -1.87 -22.48
CA ALA A 76 4.45 -2.46 -23.56
C ALA A 76 5.23 -1.42 -24.39
N ASN A 77 4.69 -0.21 -24.53
CA ASN A 77 5.30 0.90 -25.27
C ASN A 77 6.25 1.77 -24.43
N ALA A 78 6.47 1.46 -23.15
CA ALA A 78 7.32 2.25 -22.26
C ALA A 78 8.82 1.86 -22.32
N GLY A 79 9.17 0.90 -23.19
CA GLY A 79 10.51 0.33 -23.32
C GLY A 79 10.93 -0.45 -22.07
N GLN A 80 12.23 -0.69 -21.92
CA GLN A 80 12.76 -1.48 -20.80
C GLN A 80 12.40 -0.87 -19.43
N VAL A 81 12.06 -1.75 -18.48
CA VAL A 81 11.91 -1.43 -17.05
C VAL A 81 13.26 -1.02 -16.49
N THR A 82 13.33 0.16 -15.88
CA THR A 82 14.53 0.61 -15.17
C THR A 82 14.13 1.30 -13.87
N ILE A 83 15.02 1.25 -12.88
CA ILE A 83 14.79 1.89 -11.57
C ILE A 83 14.49 3.38 -11.71
N ASN A 84 15.17 4.08 -12.63
CA ASN A 84 14.98 5.52 -12.85
C ASN A 84 13.61 5.84 -13.44
N LYS A 85 13.10 5.01 -14.37
CA LYS A 85 11.77 5.23 -14.95
C LYS A 85 10.66 4.96 -13.94
N ILE A 86 10.78 3.89 -13.15
CA ILE A 86 9.82 3.59 -12.08
C ILE A 86 9.83 4.72 -11.04
N ARG A 87 11.02 5.14 -10.58
CA ARG A 87 11.17 6.24 -9.63
C ARG A 87 10.50 7.52 -10.13
N ALA A 88 10.81 7.93 -11.37
CA ALA A 88 10.23 9.14 -11.95
C ALA A 88 8.70 9.09 -12.02
N ARG A 89 8.10 7.93 -12.31
CA ARG A 89 6.64 7.77 -12.32
C ARG A 89 6.03 7.89 -10.93
N LEU A 90 6.63 7.23 -9.93
CA LEU A 90 6.17 7.34 -8.55
C LEU A 90 6.28 8.79 -8.04
N GLU A 91 7.38 9.48 -8.36
CA GLU A 91 7.57 10.89 -8.00
C GLU A 91 6.57 11.82 -8.72
N GLN A 92 6.23 11.54 -9.98
CA GLN A 92 5.17 12.26 -10.71
C GLN A 92 3.79 12.06 -10.09
N GLU A 93 3.55 10.93 -9.42
CA GLU A 93 2.35 10.67 -8.61
C GLU A 93 2.39 11.34 -7.23
N GLY A 94 3.43 12.13 -6.92
CA GLY A 94 3.60 12.81 -5.64
C GLY A 94 4.13 11.92 -4.52
N LEU A 95 4.62 10.72 -4.84
CA LEU A 95 5.15 9.76 -3.87
C LEU A 95 6.63 9.98 -3.58
N LYS A 96 7.08 9.41 -2.48
CA LYS A 96 8.50 9.41 -2.06
C LYS A 96 9.04 7.97 -2.11
N PRO A 97 9.46 7.47 -3.28
CA PRO A 97 9.88 6.08 -3.41
C PRO A 97 11.24 5.81 -2.76
N TYR A 98 11.35 4.65 -2.11
CA TYR A 98 12.61 4.11 -1.60
C TYR A 98 12.88 2.73 -2.20
N ARG A 99 14.16 2.36 -2.27
CA ARG A 99 14.58 1.04 -2.77
C ARG A 99 14.48 0.02 -1.64
N PHE A 100 13.95 -1.15 -1.97
CA PHE A 100 13.89 -2.30 -1.07
C PHE A 100 14.28 -3.56 -1.85
N ASP A 101 15.28 -4.26 -1.35
CA ASP A 101 15.84 -5.44 -1.97
C ASP A 101 15.57 -6.66 -1.07
N MET A 102 15.21 -7.78 -1.68
CA MET A 102 15.03 -9.06 -0.99
C MET A 102 15.95 -10.11 -1.62
N MET A 103 16.70 -10.80 -0.77
CA MET A 103 17.60 -11.88 -1.15
C MET A 103 16.81 -13.19 -1.35
N PRO A 104 17.30 -14.13 -2.19
CA PRO A 104 16.69 -15.45 -2.31
C PRO A 104 16.48 -16.11 -0.95
N GLY A 105 15.25 -16.55 -0.68
CA GLY A 105 14.84 -17.13 0.60
C GLY A 105 14.26 -16.13 1.61
N ASP A 106 14.37 -14.82 1.38
CA ASP A 106 13.72 -13.82 2.23
C ASP A 106 12.20 -13.95 2.15
N ALA A 107 11.57 -13.88 3.33
CA ALA A 107 10.12 -13.96 3.50
C ALA A 107 9.66 -13.08 4.66
N TYR A 108 8.51 -12.45 4.46
CA TYR A 108 7.77 -11.68 5.44
C TYR A 108 6.40 -12.35 5.61
N GLY A 109 6.16 -12.92 6.79
CA GLY A 109 4.89 -13.55 7.13
C GLY A 109 3.74 -12.55 7.19
N ASP A 110 2.55 -13.00 7.57
CA ASP A 110 1.35 -12.17 7.59
C ASP A 110 1.53 -10.89 8.41
N HIS A 111 1.31 -9.74 7.77
CA HIS A 111 1.38 -8.42 8.37
C HIS A 111 0.44 -7.45 7.66
N ALA A 112 0.27 -6.27 8.26
CA ALA A 112 -0.50 -5.17 7.68
C ALA A 112 0.08 -3.83 8.14
N HIS A 113 -0.17 -2.79 7.35
CA HIS A 113 0.25 -1.43 7.64
C HIS A 113 -0.96 -0.48 7.61
N PRO A 114 -0.95 0.61 8.41
CA PRO A 114 -2.06 1.57 8.46
C PRO A 114 -2.16 2.41 7.19
N ASP A 115 -1.05 2.59 6.47
CA ASP A 115 -0.98 3.29 5.19
C ASP A 115 -1.14 2.30 4.04
N ALA A 116 -1.58 2.78 2.87
CA ALA A 116 -1.59 1.95 1.67
C ALA A 116 -0.16 1.70 1.18
N GLU A 117 0.15 0.48 0.76
CA GLU A 117 1.47 0.10 0.22
C GLU A 117 1.46 0.14 -1.30
N ILE A 118 2.57 0.63 -1.87
CA ILE A 118 2.91 0.48 -3.27
C ILE A 118 4.22 -0.26 -3.35
N ARG A 119 4.26 -1.28 -4.21
CA ARG A 119 5.48 -2.02 -4.53
C ARG A 119 5.60 -2.20 -6.03
N TRP A 120 6.69 -1.72 -6.60
CA TRP A 120 6.95 -1.83 -8.05
C TRP A 120 8.25 -2.61 -8.30
N VAL A 121 8.13 -3.79 -8.91
CA VAL A 121 9.25 -4.69 -9.15
C VAL A 121 10.12 -4.16 -10.30
N VAL A 122 11.42 -4.06 -10.04
CA VAL A 122 12.45 -3.65 -11.01
C VAL A 122 13.15 -4.88 -11.61
N SER A 123 13.48 -5.87 -10.79
CA SER A 123 14.12 -7.14 -11.18
C SER A 123 13.77 -8.26 -10.22
N GLY A 124 14.01 -9.51 -10.64
CA GLY A 124 13.60 -10.70 -9.90
C GLY A 124 12.08 -10.88 -9.93
N ARG A 125 11.59 -11.84 -9.14
CA ARG A 125 10.16 -12.11 -8.98
C ARG A 125 9.85 -12.29 -7.50
N MET A 126 8.71 -11.76 -7.09
CA MET A 126 8.23 -11.96 -5.73
C MET A 126 6.81 -12.47 -5.75
N ARG A 127 6.48 -13.21 -4.69
CA ARG A 127 5.15 -13.67 -4.42
C ARG A 127 4.55 -12.83 -3.31
N VAL A 128 3.33 -12.38 -3.52
CA VAL A 128 2.50 -11.75 -2.50
C VAL A 128 1.26 -12.59 -2.31
N ARG A 129 0.89 -12.85 -1.05
CA ARG A 129 -0.37 -13.51 -0.72
C ARG A 129 -1.28 -12.55 0.01
N VAL A 130 -2.53 -12.52 -0.41
CA VAL A 130 -3.58 -11.72 0.22
C VAL A 130 -4.82 -12.61 0.36
N ASN A 131 -5.18 -12.95 1.61
CA ASN A 131 -6.15 -14.02 1.89
C ASN A 131 -5.75 -15.33 1.19
N ASP A 132 -6.66 -15.95 0.43
CA ASP A 132 -6.43 -17.19 -0.31
C ASP A 132 -5.84 -16.97 -1.72
N GLU A 133 -5.54 -15.73 -2.10
CA GLU A 133 -4.99 -15.40 -3.42
C GLU A 133 -3.46 -15.29 -3.37
N GLU A 134 -2.80 -15.94 -4.34
CA GLU A 134 -1.36 -15.86 -4.59
C GLU A 134 -1.10 -15.06 -5.86
N ILE A 135 -0.27 -14.02 -5.76
CA ILE A 135 0.08 -13.11 -6.84
C ILE A 135 1.59 -13.19 -7.05
N ILE A 136 2.02 -13.56 -8.26
CA ILE A 136 3.43 -13.49 -8.65
C ILE A 136 3.64 -12.17 -9.39
N LEU A 137 4.51 -11.33 -8.87
CA LEU A 137 4.91 -10.05 -9.47
C LEU A 137 6.23 -10.23 -10.21
N GLU A 138 6.24 -9.85 -11.48
CA GLU A 138 7.40 -9.89 -12.36
C GLU A 138 7.99 -8.49 -12.61
N PRO A 139 9.19 -8.37 -13.21
CA PRO A 139 9.79 -7.07 -13.50
C PRO A 139 8.85 -6.16 -14.29
N GLY A 140 8.54 -5.00 -13.71
CA GLY A 140 7.61 -4.03 -14.26
C GLY A 140 6.20 -4.07 -13.64
N ASP A 141 5.87 -5.09 -12.86
CA ASP A 141 4.60 -5.17 -12.16
C ASP A 141 4.59 -4.28 -10.93
N ARG A 142 3.50 -3.54 -10.79
CA ARG A 142 3.18 -2.71 -9.65
C ARG A 142 2.02 -3.29 -8.89
N LEU A 143 2.20 -3.47 -7.59
CA LEU A 143 1.15 -3.76 -6.63
C LEU A 143 0.75 -2.47 -5.92
N ASP A 144 -0.54 -2.15 -5.90
CA ASP A 144 -1.14 -1.19 -4.98
C ASP A 144 -2.02 -1.98 -3.99
N LEU A 145 -1.66 -1.90 -2.72
CA LEU A 145 -2.34 -2.56 -1.61
C LEU A 145 -3.03 -1.53 -0.72
N ALA A 146 -4.31 -1.70 -0.45
CA ALA A 146 -5.03 -0.80 0.44
C ALA A 146 -4.52 -0.92 1.89
N ALA A 147 -4.72 0.15 2.67
CA ALA A 147 -4.44 0.17 4.10
C ALA A 147 -5.11 -1.00 4.85
N ASN A 148 -4.40 -1.53 5.84
CA ASN A 148 -4.84 -2.60 6.74
C ASN A 148 -5.21 -3.92 6.04
N VAL A 149 -4.70 -4.16 4.82
CA VAL A 149 -4.82 -5.46 4.16
C VAL A 149 -3.74 -6.39 4.69
N VAL A 150 -4.15 -7.50 5.30
CA VAL A 150 -3.23 -8.56 5.74
C VAL A 150 -2.65 -9.25 4.52
N HIS A 151 -1.32 -9.34 4.48
CA HIS A 151 -0.61 -9.96 3.38
C HIS A 151 0.75 -10.54 3.83
N SER A 152 1.28 -11.46 3.04
CA SER A 152 2.65 -11.98 3.17
C SER A 152 3.42 -11.73 1.88
N ALA A 153 4.75 -11.65 1.95
CA ALA A 153 5.59 -11.50 0.77
C ALA A 153 6.85 -12.37 0.86
N ASP A 154 7.22 -13.04 -0.23
CA ASP A 154 8.45 -13.83 -0.31
C ASP A 154 9.12 -13.73 -1.68
N VAL A 155 10.43 -13.97 -1.74
CA VAL A 155 11.15 -14.06 -3.01
C VAL A 155 10.73 -15.33 -3.76
N PHE A 156 10.29 -15.16 -5.01
CA PHE A 156 9.86 -16.24 -5.87
C PHE A 156 10.96 -16.61 -6.88
N GLY A 157 11.88 -17.47 -6.43
CA GLY A 157 13.00 -17.96 -7.23
C GLY A 157 14.35 -17.74 -6.53
N ASP A 158 15.41 -17.70 -7.33
CA ASP A 158 16.81 -17.62 -6.92
C ASP A 158 17.49 -16.30 -7.30
N GLU A 159 16.73 -15.33 -7.83
CA GLU A 159 17.20 -13.99 -8.15
C GLU A 159 16.88 -12.99 -7.03
N VAL A 160 17.76 -12.00 -6.84
CA VAL A 160 17.48 -10.86 -5.96
C VAL A 160 16.30 -10.06 -6.51
N VAL A 161 15.30 -9.84 -5.66
CA VAL A 161 14.16 -8.98 -6.00
C VAL A 161 14.53 -7.56 -5.64
N VAL A 162 14.50 -6.66 -6.62
CA VAL A 162 14.68 -5.23 -6.40
C VAL A 162 13.34 -4.55 -6.63
N THR A 163 12.90 -3.76 -5.67
CA THR A 163 11.64 -3.01 -5.75
C THR A 163 11.85 -1.54 -5.43
N LEU A 164 10.97 -0.70 -5.98
CA LEU A 164 10.70 0.63 -5.43
C LEU A 164 9.38 0.59 -4.68
N CYS A 165 9.44 0.94 -3.40
CA CYS A 165 8.31 0.97 -2.48
C CYS A 165 7.94 2.41 -2.15
N ALA A 166 6.65 2.66 -1.87
CA ALA A 166 6.14 3.90 -1.34
C ALA A 166 4.86 3.65 -0.53
N SER A 167 4.48 4.59 0.33
CA SER A 167 3.20 4.57 1.03
C SER A 167 2.31 5.77 0.66
N ARG A 168 1.01 5.64 0.89
CA ARG A 168 -0.02 6.67 0.69
C ARG A 168 -0.97 6.79 1.87
#